data_AF-A0A8I1UGV6-F1
#
_entry.id   AF-A0A8I1UGV6-F1
#
_cell.length_a   1.000
_cell.length_b   1.000
_cell.length_c   1.000
_cell.angle_alpha   90.00
_cell.angle_beta   90.00
_cell.angle_gamma   90.00
#
_symmetry.space_group_name_H-M   'P 1'
#
loop_
_entity.id
_entity.type
_entity.pdbx_description
1 polymer ?
#
loop_
_entity_poly.entity_id
_entity_poly.type
_entity_poly.pdbx_seq_one_letter_code
_entity_poly.pdbx_strand_id
1 'polypeptide(L)'
;MSTVETTLPQRFYHGTRADLKTGDLIVVGHGSNFREGRPLSWVYFTATLDAAIWGAELARGAGQQRIYIVEPTGAFVDDPNLTDKKFPGNPTRSYRSQQPLRVVGEVTDWQGHPPEQLRQMRENVARLIAEGAEIID
;
A
#
# COMPACT_ATOMS: atom_id res chain seq x y z
N MET A 1 -2.39 -18.49 -36.19
CA MET A 1 -3.49 -17.70 -35.61
C MET A 1 -3.02 -17.25 -34.24
N SER A 2 -2.60 -15.99 -34.12
CA SER A 2 -2.07 -15.45 -32.86
C SER A 2 -3.26 -15.11 -31.97
N THR A 3 -3.40 -15.82 -30.86
CA THR A 3 -4.34 -15.48 -29.79
C THR A 3 -3.92 -14.14 -29.22
N VAL A 4 -4.74 -13.12 -29.45
CA VAL A 4 -4.63 -11.86 -28.73
C VAL A 4 -5.07 -12.16 -27.30
N GLU A 5 -4.14 -12.51 -26.42
CA GLU A 5 -4.39 -12.45 -24.98
C GLU A 5 -4.78 -11.01 -24.66
N THR A 6 -6.06 -10.80 -24.40
CA THR A 6 -6.55 -9.53 -23.87
C THR A 6 -6.04 -9.44 -22.44
N THR A 7 -4.80 -8.97 -22.28
CA THR A 7 -4.26 -8.62 -20.97
C THR A 7 -5.07 -7.45 -20.46
N LEU A 8 -5.98 -7.72 -19.52
CA LEU A 8 -6.60 -6.65 -18.75
C LEU A 8 -5.46 -5.84 -18.10
N PRO A 9 -5.45 -4.51 -18.23
CA PRO A 9 -4.41 -3.69 -17.62
C PRO A 9 -4.38 -3.99 -16.12
N GLN A 10 -3.21 -4.38 -15.61
CA GLN A 10 -2.99 -4.66 -14.20
C GLN A 10 -3.34 -3.40 -13.39
N ARG A 11 -4.36 -3.49 -12.55
CA ARG A 11 -4.73 -2.40 -11.63
C ARG A 11 -3.84 -2.45 -10.40
N PHE A 12 -3.39 -1.27 -9.98
CA PHE A 12 -2.69 -1.08 -8.73
C PHE A 12 -3.51 -0.22 -7.78
N TYR A 13 -3.30 -0.43 -6.49
CA TYR A 13 -4.05 0.19 -5.41
C TYR A 13 -3.10 0.79 -4.37
N HIS A 14 -3.50 1.93 -3.82
CA HIS A 14 -2.83 2.58 -2.70
C HIS A 14 -3.85 2.88 -1.60
N GLY A 15 -3.71 2.21 -0.46
CA GLY A 15 -4.51 2.46 0.73
C GLY A 15 -3.92 3.56 1.59
N THR A 16 -4.73 4.57 1.96
CA THR A 16 -4.27 5.72 2.74
C THR A 16 -5.41 6.38 3.51
N ARG A 17 -5.08 7.41 4.30
CA ARG A 17 -6.03 8.36 4.89
C ARG A 17 -5.94 9.77 4.30
N ALA A 18 -5.07 9.97 3.31
CA ALA A 18 -4.95 11.23 2.59
C ALA A 18 -6.18 11.47 1.72
N ASP A 19 -6.64 12.72 1.67
CA ASP A 19 -7.77 13.14 0.82
C ASP A 19 -7.25 13.62 -0.55
N LEU A 20 -7.11 12.67 -1.48
CA LEU A 20 -6.61 12.86 -2.84
C LEU A 20 -7.74 12.79 -3.87
N LYS A 21 -7.49 13.37 -5.04
CA LYS A 21 -8.38 13.37 -6.20
C LYS A 21 -7.70 12.73 -7.41
N THR A 22 -8.50 12.29 -8.38
CA THR A 22 -7.98 11.87 -9.69
C THR A 22 -7.12 12.97 -10.31
N GLY A 23 -5.93 12.59 -10.76
CA GLY A 23 -4.91 13.50 -11.27
C GLY A 23 -3.81 13.85 -10.26
N ASP A 24 -4.06 13.68 -8.96
CA ASP A 24 -3.06 13.95 -7.93
C ASP A 24 -1.89 12.95 -8.01
N LEU A 25 -0.73 13.40 -7.53
CA LEU A 25 0.47 12.58 -7.42
C LEU A 25 0.75 12.23 -5.96
N ILE A 26 0.88 10.92 -5.70
CA ILE A 26 1.39 10.38 -4.44
C ILE A 26 2.91 10.37 -4.57
N VAL A 27 3.59 11.21 -3.80
CA VAL A 27 5.05 11.41 -3.88
C VAL A 27 5.75 10.86 -2.65
N VAL A 28 7.06 10.62 -2.77
CA VAL A 28 7.92 10.32 -1.62
C VAL A 28 8.00 11.54 -0.69
N GLY A 29 8.50 11.35 0.53
CA GLY A 29 8.69 12.46 1.48
C GLY A 29 7.52 12.69 2.43
N HIS A 30 6.52 11.81 2.44
CA HIS A 30 5.51 11.76 3.51
C HIS A 30 6.05 11.04 4.74
N GLY A 31 5.48 11.33 5.93
CA GLY A 31 5.84 10.62 7.16
C GLY A 31 5.43 9.15 7.12
N SER A 32 6.20 8.27 7.76
CA SER A 32 5.88 6.85 7.87
C SER A 32 4.60 6.60 8.68
N ASN A 33 3.84 5.57 8.28
CA ASN A 33 2.69 5.05 9.01
C ASN A 33 3.09 4.26 10.27
N PHE A 34 4.34 3.83 10.38
CA PHE A 34 4.78 2.92 11.44
C PHE A 34 5.85 3.52 12.36
N ARG A 35 6.61 4.51 11.89
CA ARG A 35 7.70 5.13 12.65
C ARG A 35 7.60 6.66 12.64
N GLU A 36 8.06 7.28 13.72
CA GLU A 36 8.36 8.72 13.74
C GLU A 36 9.79 8.95 13.28
N GLY A 37 10.02 9.98 12.45
CA GLY A 37 11.36 10.29 11.98
C GLY A 37 11.40 10.74 10.53
N ARG A 38 12.39 10.24 9.79
CA ARG A 38 12.70 10.70 8.43
C ARG A 38 11.52 10.43 7.47
N PRO A 39 11.27 11.34 6.53
CA PRO A 39 10.31 11.12 5.47
C PRO A 39 10.60 9.84 4.67
N LEU A 40 9.54 9.16 4.22
CA LEU A 40 9.61 7.95 3.40
C LEU A 40 10.41 8.21 2.11
N SER A 41 11.31 7.30 1.78
CA SER A 41 12.05 7.34 0.51
C SER A 41 11.31 6.65 -0.62
N TRP A 42 10.14 6.07 -0.32
CA TRP A 42 9.36 5.24 -1.22
C TRP A 42 7.86 5.52 -1.08
N VAL A 43 7.13 5.33 -2.18
CA VAL A 43 5.68 5.20 -2.20
C VAL A 43 5.31 3.74 -2.41
N TYR A 44 4.31 3.27 -1.66
CA TYR A 44 3.94 1.85 -1.59
C TYR A 44 2.59 1.62 -2.27
N PHE A 45 2.45 0.52 -3.01
CA PHE A 45 1.21 0.16 -3.68
C PHE A 45 1.15 -1.34 -3.93
N THR A 46 0.00 -1.86 -4.30
CA THR A 46 -0.22 -3.30 -4.46
C THR A 46 -1.13 -3.62 -5.62
N ALA A 47 -0.98 -4.81 -6.20
CA ALA A 47 -1.90 -5.36 -7.19
C ALA A 47 -3.08 -6.14 -6.57
N THR A 48 -3.21 -6.18 -5.24
CA THR A 48 -4.33 -6.85 -4.55
C THR A 48 -5.14 -5.86 -3.71
N LEU A 49 -6.47 -5.99 -3.74
CA LEU A 49 -7.34 -5.10 -2.97
C LEU A 49 -7.19 -5.34 -1.46
N ASP A 50 -7.02 -6.59 -1.03
CA ASP A 50 -6.82 -6.96 0.38
C ASP A 50 -5.63 -6.25 1.03
N ALA A 51 -4.48 -6.24 0.37
CA ALA A 51 -3.31 -5.51 0.87
C ALA A 51 -3.53 -3.98 0.87
N ALA A 52 -4.33 -3.45 -0.05
CA ALA A 52 -4.68 -2.04 -0.06
C ALA A 52 -5.63 -1.67 1.08
N ILE A 53 -6.57 -2.56 1.42
CA ILE A 53 -7.44 -2.41 2.59
C ILE A 53 -6.57 -2.33 3.86
N TRP A 54 -5.58 -3.22 4.00
CA TRP A 54 -4.61 -3.12 5.11
C TRP A 54 -3.87 -1.78 5.14
N GLY A 55 -3.41 -1.30 3.97
CA GLY A 55 -2.77 0.01 3.85
C GLY A 55 -3.68 1.15 4.36
N ALA A 56 -4.95 1.15 3.95
CA ALA A 56 -5.92 2.17 4.37
C ALA A 56 -6.27 2.05 5.85
N GLU A 57 -6.46 0.83 6.36
CA GLU A 57 -6.83 0.59 7.74
C GLU A 57 -5.71 0.93 8.72
N LEU A 58 -4.45 0.61 8.37
CA LEU A 58 -3.26 0.81 9.21
C LEU A 58 -2.60 2.19 9.05
N ALA A 59 -2.96 2.98 8.03
CA ALA A 59 -2.40 4.32 7.81
C ALA A 59 -2.48 5.24 9.05
N ARG A 60 -1.54 6.16 9.24
CA ARG A 60 -1.67 7.15 10.33
C ARG A 60 -2.65 8.26 9.97
N GLY A 61 -3.18 8.91 11.00
CA GLY A 61 -4.06 10.07 10.88
C GLY A 61 -5.52 9.79 11.23
N ALA A 62 -6.30 10.87 11.39
CA ALA A 62 -7.72 10.83 11.72
C ALA A 62 -8.64 10.93 10.48
N GLY A 63 -8.05 11.01 9.27
CA GLY A 63 -8.79 11.08 8.01
C GLY A 63 -9.56 9.80 7.71
N GLN A 64 -10.51 9.91 6.77
CA GLN A 64 -11.25 8.77 6.25
C GLN A 64 -10.29 7.79 5.56
N GLN A 65 -10.52 6.49 5.76
CA GLN A 65 -9.78 5.44 5.07
C GLN A 65 -10.21 5.41 3.60
N ARG A 66 -9.24 5.41 2.69
CA ARG A 66 -9.47 5.48 1.24
C ARG A 66 -8.55 4.52 0.50
N ILE A 67 -9.03 4.01 -0.63
CA ILE A 67 -8.25 3.16 -1.53
C ILE A 67 -8.27 3.79 -2.92
N TYR A 68 -7.11 4.23 -3.38
CA TYR A 68 -6.96 4.83 -4.70
C TYR A 68 -6.51 3.80 -5.72
N ILE A 69 -7.07 3.86 -6.92
CA ILE A 69 -6.52 3.20 -8.11
C ILE A 69 -5.39 4.09 -8.62
N VAL A 70 -4.21 3.52 -8.80
CA VAL A 70 -3.01 4.28 -9.12
C VAL A 70 -2.26 3.72 -10.31
N GLU A 71 -1.51 4.59 -10.98
CA GLU A 71 -0.54 4.23 -12.01
C GLU A 71 0.86 4.66 -11.59
N PRO A 72 1.85 3.75 -11.54
CA PRO A 72 3.22 4.15 -11.31
C PRO A 72 3.74 5.00 -12.48
N THR A 73 4.39 6.13 -12.18
CA THR A 73 4.95 6.99 -13.23
C THR A 73 6.37 6.59 -13.65
N GLY A 74 6.91 5.51 -13.07
CA GLY A 74 8.23 5.00 -13.39
C GLY A 74 8.48 3.61 -12.81
N ALA A 75 9.74 3.23 -12.72
CA ALA A 75 10.14 1.90 -12.25
C ALA A 75 9.73 1.65 -10.80
N PHE A 76 9.41 0.41 -10.49
CA PHE A 76 9.09 -0.05 -9.14
C PHE A 76 9.71 -1.43 -8.91
N VAL A 77 9.83 -1.80 -7.65
CA VAL A 77 10.38 -3.09 -7.21
C VAL A 77 9.44 -3.71 -6.17
N ASP A 78 9.62 -5.00 -5.93
CA ASP A 78 8.92 -5.70 -4.85
C ASP A 78 9.15 -5.03 -3.48
N ASP A 79 8.12 -4.98 -2.66
CA ASP A 79 8.20 -4.46 -1.30
C ASP A 79 8.94 -5.45 -0.40
N PRO A 80 10.15 -5.11 0.10
CA PRO A 80 10.93 -6.02 0.94
C PRO A 80 10.27 -6.26 2.30
N ASN A 81 9.28 -5.46 2.73
CA ASN A 81 8.57 -5.71 3.98
C ASN A 81 7.60 -6.89 3.87
N LEU A 82 7.19 -7.25 2.65
CA LEU A 82 6.15 -8.23 2.38
C LEU A 82 6.61 -9.38 1.48
N THR A 83 7.76 -9.22 0.83
CA THR A 83 8.37 -10.20 -0.07
C THR A 83 9.40 -11.05 0.67
N ASP A 84 9.33 -12.37 0.48
CA ASP A 84 10.25 -13.34 1.09
C ASP A 84 10.36 -13.23 2.64
N LYS A 85 9.26 -12.85 3.29
CA LYS A 85 9.16 -12.80 4.76
C LYS A 85 8.52 -14.06 5.32
N LYS A 86 7.19 -14.07 5.40
CA LYS A 86 6.43 -15.22 5.93
C LYS A 86 6.24 -16.33 4.90
N PHE A 87 6.19 -15.95 3.62
CA PHE A 87 5.99 -16.83 2.49
C PHE A 87 7.00 -16.50 1.39
N PRO A 88 7.41 -17.47 0.56
CA PRO A 88 8.32 -17.22 -0.55
C PRO A 88 7.66 -16.35 -1.62
N GLY A 89 8.44 -15.46 -2.23
CA GLY A 89 8.02 -14.51 -3.24
C GLY A 89 7.15 -13.37 -2.70
N ASN A 90 6.37 -12.77 -3.60
CA ASN A 90 5.49 -11.62 -3.33
C ASN A 90 4.00 -11.98 -3.50
N PRO A 91 3.41 -12.80 -2.58
CA PRO A 91 2.04 -13.28 -2.72
C PRO A 91 1.00 -12.16 -2.62
N THR A 92 1.30 -11.10 -1.87
CA THR A 92 0.44 -9.91 -1.75
C THR A 92 0.56 -8.97 -2.94
N ARG A 93 1.53 -9.23 -3.84
CA ARG A 93 1.89 -8.38 -4.98
C ARG A 93 2.05 -6.92 -4.56
N SER A 94 2.84 -6.71 -3.51
CA SER A 94 3.11 -5.39 -2.94
C SER A 94 4.44 -4.86 -3.46
N TYR A 95 4.46 -3.59 -3.81
CA TYR A 95 5.55 -2.94 -4.51
C TYR A 95 5.85 -1.58 -3.87
N ARG A 96 7.02 -1.06 -4.21
CA ARG A 96 7.43 0.30 -3.87
C ARG A 96 8.13 0.99 -5.04
N SER A 97 7.98 2.30 -5.15
CA SER A 97 8.66 3.15 -6.13
C SER A 97 9.25 4.40 -5.49
N GLN A 98 10.32 4.94 -6.07
CA GLN A 98 10.80 6.29 -5.75
C GLN A 98 10.16 7.35 -6.65
N GLN A 99 9.53 6.92 -7.75
CA GLN A 99 8.78 7.77 -8.64
C GLN A 99 7.34 7.91 -8.13
N PRO A 100 6.66 9.02 -8.41
CA PRO A 100 5.29 9.22 -7.97
C PRO A 100 4.32 8.15 -8.48
N LEU A 101 3.19 8.02 -7.79
CA LEU A 101 2.02 7.30 -8.30
C LEU A 101 0.95 8.32 -8.68
N ARG A 102 0.36 8.19 -9.86
CA ARG A 102 -0.76 9.03 -10.28
C ARG A 102 -2.07 8.39 -9.84
N VAL A 103 -2.91 9.15 -9.16
CA VAL A 103 -4.28 8.71 -8.84
C VAL A 103 -5.12 8.77 -10.10
N VAL A 104 -5.68 7.63 -10.51
CA VAL A 104 -6.57 7.52 -11.68
C VAL A 104 -8.03 7.24 -11.31
N GLY A 105 -8.29 6.91 -10.03
CA GLY A 105 -9.62 6.75 -9.49
C GLY A 105 -9.61 6.35 -8.02
N GLU A 106 -10.79 6.14 -7.45
CA GLU A 106 -10.99 5.68 -6.08
C GLU A 106 -11.89 4.44 -6.08
N VAL A 107 -11.54 3.45 -5.26
CA VAL A 107 -12.42 2.30 -4.98
C VAL A 107 -13.32 2.70 -3.82
N THR A 108 -14.62 2.80 -4.08
CA THR A 108 -15.62 3.22 -3.07
C THR A 108 -16.39 2.04 -2.47
N ASP A 109 -16.50 0.93 -3.20
CA ASP A 109 -17.20 -0.27 -2.77
C ASP A 109 -16.19 -1.32 -2.31
N TRP A 110 -15.76 -1.20 -1.05
CA TRP A 110 -14.90 -2.17 -0.38
C TRP A 110 -15.31 -2.33 1.07
N GLN A 111 -15.10 -3.54 1.58
CA GLN A 111 -15.41 -3.89 2.96
C GLN A 111 -14.09 -4.04 3.73
N GLY A 112 -13.97 -3.28 4.83
CA GLY A 112 -12.84 -3.43 5.75
C GLY A 112 -12.85 -4.79 6.46
N HIS A 113 -11.73 -5.13 7.06
CA HIS A 113 -11.58 -6.35 7.84
C HIS A 113 -12.48 -6.35 9.08
N PRO A 114 -12.85 -7.53 9.61
CA PRO A 114 -13.52 -7.63 10.90
C PRO A 114 -12.77 -6.84 11.99
N PRO A 115 -13.47 -6.11 12.88
CA PRO A 115 -12.84 -5.26 13.88
C PRO A 115 -11.81 -6.00 14.77
N GLU A 116 -12.07 -7.27 15.04
CA GLU A 116 -11.25 -8.18 15.83
C GLU A 116 -9.92 -8.47 15.13
N GLN A 117 -9.99 -8.71 13.81
CA GLN A 117 -8.83 -8.96 12.97
C GLN A 117 -7.98 -7.69 12.84
N LEU A 118 -8.63 -6.54 12.63
CA LEU A 118 -7.93 -5.25 12.58
C LEU A 118 -7.25 -4.90 13.92
N ARG A 119 -7.92 -5.16 15.04
CA ARG A 119 -7.37 -4.96 16.39
C ARG A 119 -6.13 -5.83 16.61
N GLN A 120 -6.22 -7.12 16.33
CA GLN A 120 -5.09 -8.05 16.47
C GLN A 120 -3.92 -7.64 15.57
N MET A 121 -4.19 -7.18 14.35
CA MET A 121 -3.12 -6.71 13.46
C MET A 121 -2.44 -5.46 14.01
N ARG A 122 -3.20 -4.48 14.51
CA ARG A 122 -2.64 -3.26 15.13
C ARG A 122 -1.78 -3.58 16.34
N GLU A 123 -2.22 -4.49 17.19
CA GLU A 123 -1.46 -4.97 18.35
C GLU A 123 -0.15 -5.66 17.92
N ASN A 124 -0.21 -6.51 16.89
CA ASN A 124 0.98 -7.17 16.34
C ASN A 124 1.98 -6.17 15.75
N VAL A 125 1.52 -5.20 14.97
CA VAL A 125 2.37 -4.14 14.40
C VAL A 125 3.02 -3.32 15.53
N ALA A 126 2.24 -2.92 16.54
CA ALA A 126 2.76 -2.17 17.68
C ALA A 126 3.83 -2.96 18.45
N ARG A 127 3.62 -4.27 18.66
CA ARG A 127 4.60 -5.16 19.28
C ARG A 127 5.88 -5.26 18.45
N LEU A 128 5.78 -5.47 17.14
CA LEU A 128 6.94 -5.55 16.25
C LEU A 128 7.76 -4.26 16.25
N ILE A 129 7.09 -3.09 16.27
CA ILE A 129 7.76 -1.79 16.40
C ILE A 129 8.49 -1.69 17.74
N ALA A 130 7.86 -2.09 18.85
CA ALA A 130 8.47 -2.06 20.18
C ALA A 130 9.66 -3.02 20.32
N GLU A 131 9.61 -4.17 19.64
CA GLU A 131 10.70 -5.16 19.58
C GLU A 131 11.83 -4.76 18.61
N GLY A 132 11.70 -3.63 17.92
CA GLY A 132 12.75 -3.10 17.04
C GLY A 132 12.80 -3.75 15.65
N ALA A 133 11.72 -4.42 15.21
CA ALA A 133 11.66 -5.05 13.89
C ALA A 133 12.00 -4.03 12.79
N GLU A 134 12.93 -4.39 11.90
CA GLU A 134 13.41 -3.53 10.82
C GLU A 134 12.31 -3.36 9.75
N ILE A 135 11.45 -2.36 9.94
CA ILE A 135 10.49 -1.90 8.93
C ILE A 135 11.26 -0.98 7.98
N ILE A 136 11.29 -1.34 6.71
CA ILE A 136 12.01 -0.59 5.67
C ILE A 136 11.03 0.42 5.06
N ASP A 137 11.20 1.67 5.47
CA ASP A 137 10.37 2.85 5.17
C ASP A 137 11.15 3.90 4.33
#